data_AF-A0A2M7VP40-F1
#
_entry.id   AF-A0A2M7VP40-F1
#
_cell.length_a   1.000
_cell.length_b   1.000
_cell.length_c   1.000
_cell.angle_alpha   90.00
_cell.angle_beta   90.00
_cell.angle_gamma   90.00
#
_symmetry.space_group_name_H-M   'P 1'
#
loop_
_entity.id
_entity.type
_entity.pdbx_description
1 polymer ?
#
loop_
_entity_poly.entity_id
_entity_poly.type
_entity_poly.pdbx_seq_one_letter_code
_entity_poly.pdbx_strand_id
1 'polypeptide(L)'
;MYIFFLTVIIAPLLETLIYQLTIIEIVFKIKIKQANLIAILSSSFLFCLSHTYSIYYIFATFGLGAIFTTIYVVAKKREDINPFWFVVFIHFLNNLIAFVFNDLLKFR
;
A
#
# COMPACT_ATOMS: atom_id res chain seq x y z
N MET A 1 -15.84 13.82 -10.33
CA MET A 1 -14.58 14.55 -10.03
C MET A 1 -14.09 14.31 -8.61
N TYR A 2 -14.92 14.51 -7.56
CA TYR A 2 -14.52 14.25 -6.17
C TYR A 2 -14.02 12.82 -5.89
N ILE A 3 -14.72 11.79 -6.39
CA ILE A 3 -14.35 10.38 -6.19
C ILE A 3 -12.94 10.10 -6.71
N PHE A 4 -12.59 10.63 -7.89
CA PHE A 4 -11.25 10.49 -8.47
C PHE A 4 -10.16 11.02 -7.53
N PHE A 5 -10.32 12.25 -7.02
CA PHE A 5 -9.33 12.83 -6.12
C PHE A 5 -9.18 12.02 -4.83
N LEU A 6 -10.28 11.55 -4.26
CA LEU A 6 -10.23 10.72 -3.08
C LEU A 6 -9.51 9.39 -3.33
N THR A 7 -9.94 8.63 -4.34
CA THR A 7 -9.48 7.24 -4.52
C THR A 7 -8.12 7.15 -5.21
N VAL A 8 -7.82 8.06 -6.13
CA VAL A 8 -6.61 7.99 -6.94
C VAL A 8 -5.48 8.83 -6.34
N ILE A 9 -5.78 9.95 -5.66
CA ILE A 9 -4.75 10.86 -5.12
C ILE A 9 -4.62 10.74 -3.60
N ILE A 10 -5.71 11.00 -2.87
CA ILE A 10 -5.67 11.14 -1.41
C ILE A 10 -5.49 9.80 -0.72
N ALA A 11 -6.24 8.76 -1.12
CA ALA A 11 -6.16 7.44 -0.51
C ALA A 11 -4.74 6.84 -0.61
N PRO A 12 -4.07 6.81 -1.78
CA PRO A 12 -2.69 6.32 -1.87
C PRO A 12 -1.70 7.04 -0.94
N LEU A 13 -1.84 8.37 -0.77
CA LEU A 13 -0.98 9.14 0.14
C LEU A 13 -1.20 8.72 1.60
N LEU A 14 -2.47 8.71 2.04
CA LEU A 14 -2.81 8.40 3.43
C LEU A 14 -2.51 6.94 3.77
N GLU A 15 -2.88 6.02 2.88
CA GLU A 15 -2.66 4.60 3.08
C GLU A 15 -1.16 4.26 3.09
N THR A 16 -0.38 4.84 2.17
CA THR A 16 1.08 4.62 2.17
C THR A 16 1.73 5.21 3.42
N LEU A 17 1.24 6.36 3.90
CA LEU A 17 1.74 6.99 5.12
C LEU A 17 1.47 6.12 6.35
N ILE A 18 0.24 5.63 6.49
CA ILE A 18 -0.21 4.87 7.66
C ILE A 18 0.37 3.46 7.61
N TYR A 19 0.17 2.73 6.52
CA TYR A 19 0.43 1.31 6.48
C TYR A 19 1.86 0.99 6.09
N GLN A 20 2.43 1.63 5.08
CA GLN A 20 3.81 1.34 4.67
C GLN A 20 4.79 2.14 5.52
N LEU A 21 4.78 3.47 5.48
CA LEU A 21 5.77 4.27 6.20
C LEU A 21 5.71 4.02 7.72
N THR A 22 4.58 4.30 8.37
CA THR A 22 4.53 4.30 9.84
C THR A 22 4.80 2.91 10.43
N ILE A 23 4.14 1.86 9.94
CA ILE A 23 4.32 0.51 10.49
C ILE A 23 5.73 -0.02 10.23
N ILE A 24 6.26 0.15 9.01
CA ILE A 24 7.59 -0.37 8.68
C ILE A 24 8.66 0.35 9.51
N GLU A 25 8.61 1.68 9.61
CA GLU A 25 9.59 2.42 10.41
C GLU A 25 9.51 2.05 11.91
N ILE A 26 8.32 1.77 12.45
CA ILE A 26 8.18 1.25 13.82
C ILE A 26 8.87 -0.11 13.96
N VAL A 27 8.63 -1.05 13.04
CA VAL A 27 9.26 -2.39 13.09
C VAL A 27 10.78 -2.30 13.01
N PHE A 28 11.31 -1.46 12.11
CA PHE A 28 12.76 -1.30 11.95
C PHE A 28 13.44 -0.63 13.14
N LYS A 29 12.73 0.21 13.92
CA LYS A 29 13.27 0.79 15.17
C LYS A 29 13.56 -0.27 16.24
N ILE A 30 12.87 -1.43 16.21
CA ILE A 30 13.01 -2.48 17.24
C ILE A 30 14.26 -3.38 16.97
N LYS A 31 14.94 -3.22 15.82
CA LYS A 31 16.22 -3.90 15.48
C LYS A 31 16.20 -5.44 15.61
N ILE A 32 15.09 -6.08 15.22
CA ILE A 32 14.94 -7.55 15.24
C ILE A 32 15.52 -8.17 13.96
N LYS A 33 16.13 -9.36 14.06
CA LYS A 33 16.74 -10.09 12.92
C LYS A 33 15.77 -10.31 11.76
N GLN A 34 14.49 -10.56 12.04
CA GLN A 34 13.43 -10.81 11.05
C GLN A 34 12.62 -9.54 10.70
N ALA A 35 13.14 -8.33 10.97
CA ALA A 35 12.41 -7.07 10.77
C ALA A 35 11.77 -6.93 9.38
N ASN A 36 12.42 -7.39 8.30
CA ASN A 36 11.84 -7.36 6.95
C ASN A 36 10.53 -8.16 6.87
N LEU A 37 10.56 -9.42 7.32
CA LEU A 37 9.39 -10.32 7.26
C LEU A 37 8.28 -9.83 8.19
N ILE A 38 8.64 -9.40 9.40
CA ILE A 38 7.67 -8.85 10.36
C ILE A 38 7.00 -7.61 9.79
N ALA A 39 7.77 -6.69 9.19
CA ALA A 39 7.24 -5.48 8.56
C ALA A 39 6.29 -5.81 7.41
N ILE A 40 6.65 -6.76 6.54
CA ILE A 40 5.80 -7.22 5.44
C ILE A 40 4.49 -7.78 5.98
N LEU A 41 4.54 -8.72 6.93
CA LEU A 41 3.33 -9.35 7.44
C LEU A 41 2.45 -8.37 8.22
N SER A 42 3.01 -7.57 9.12
CA SER A 42 2.22 -6.67 9.96
C SER A 42 1.60 -5.52 9.17
N SER A 43 2.35 -4.90 8.26
CA SER A 43 1.86 -3.81 7.41
C SER A 43 0.76 -4.31 6.47
N SER A 44 0.98 -5.44 5.79
CA SER A 44 0.00 -6.00 4.85
C SER A 44 -1.28 -6.46 5.54
N PHE A 45 -1.15 -7.03 6.74
CA PHE A 45 -2.29 -7.43 7.55
C PHE A 45 -3.11 -6.22 8.00
N LEU A 46 -2.46 -5.17 8.53
CA LEU A 46 -3.17 -3.96 8.94
C LEU A 46 -3.79 -3.21 7.74
N PHE A 47 -3.15 -3.25 6.58
CA PHE A 47 -3.69 -2.71 5.33
C PHE A 47 -4.94 -3.48 4.87
N CYS A 48 -4.94 -4.82 4.87
CA CYS A 48 -6.13 -5.55 4.44
C CYS A 48 -7.31 -5.42 5.42
N LEU A 49 -7.05 -5.20 6.71
CA LEU A 49 -8.09 -4.97 7.71
C LEU A 49 -8.86 -3.67 7.52
N SER A 50 -8.36 -2.70 6.76
CA SER A 50 -9.14 -1.51 6.35
C SER A 50 -9.99 -1.74 5.10
N HIS A 51 -9.93 -2.94 4.50
CA HIS A 51 -10.55 -3.28 3.22
C HIS A 51 -11.59 -4.41 3.37
N THR A 52 -12.56 -4.25 4.28
CA THR A 52 -13.49 -5.32 4.72
C THR A 52 -14.76 -5.48 3.87
N TYR A 53 -14.73 -5.11 2.59
CA TYR A 53 -15.89 -5.17 1.70
C TYR A 53 -16.37 -6.61 1.40
N SER A 54 -15.45 -7.55 1.22
CA SER A 54 -15.74 -8.97 1.04
C SER A 54 -14.52 -9.82 1.38
N ILE A 55 -14.72 -11.10 1.68
CA ILE A 55 -13.60 -12.00 2.00
C ILE A 55 -12.59 -12.10 0.84
N TYR A 56 -13.07 -12.15 -0.41
CA TYR A 56 -12.20 -12.17 -1.59
C TYR A 56 -11.40 -10.87 -1.73
N TYR A 57 -12.03 -9.74 -1.42
CA TYR A 57 -11.37 -8.44 -1.46
C TYR A 57 -10.32 -8.31 -0.34
N ILE A 58 -10.56 -8.84 0.85
CA ILE A 58 -9.58 -8.90 1.94
C ILE A 58 -8.35 -9.70 1.51
N PHE A 59 -8.52 -10.88 0.90
CA PHE A 59 -7.38 -11.66 0.40
C PHE A 59 -6.61 -10.94 -0.73
N ALA A 60 -7.33 -10.32 -1.66
CA ALA A 60 -6.71 -9.56 -2.75
C ALA A 60 -5.91 -8.36 -2.22
N THR A 61 -6.48 -7.60 -1.29
CA THR A 61 -5.84 -6.42 -0.68
C THR A 61 -4.71 -6.80 0.26
N PHE A 62 -4.75 -7.96 0.93
CA PHE A 62 -3.59 -8.49 1.64
C PHE A 62 -2.42 -8.76 0.69
N GLY A 63 -2.70 -9.37 -0.47
CA GLY A 63 -1.69 -9.60 -1.51
C GLY A 63 -1.09 -8.29 -2.05
N LEU A 64 -1.94 -7.30 -2.37
CA LEU A 64 -1.49 -5.97 -2.81
C LEU A 64 -0.69 -5.25 -1.72
N GLY A 65 -1.15 -5.30 -0.46
CA GLY A 65 -0.43 -4.77 0.69
C GLY A 65 0.96 -5.39 0.84
N ALA A 66 1.08 -6.70 0.62
CA ALA A 66 2.36 -7.40 0.64
C ALA A 66 3.30 -6.94 -0.49
N ILE A 67 2.77 -6.69 -1.68
CA ILE A 67 3.52 -6.12 -2.80
C ILE A 67 4.02 -4.72 -2.45
N PHE A 68 3.14 -3.80 -2.03
CA PHE A 68 3.52 -2.42 -1.67
C PHE A 68 4.53 -2.38 -0.53
N THR A 69 4.33 -3.20 0.49
CA THR A 69 5.25 -3.26 1.64
C THR A 69 6.61 -3.82 1.24
N THR A 70 6.64 -4.86 0.41
CA THR A 70 7.89 -5.42 -0.11
C THR A 70 8.65 -4.37 -0.91
N ILE A 71 7.96 -3.65 -1.79
CA ILE A 71 8.55 -2.55 -2.57
C ILE A 71 9.11 -1.47 -1.64
N TYR A 72 8.35 -1.05 -0.61
CA TYR A 72 8.84 -0.08 0.37
C TYR A 72 10.14 -0.56 1.04
N VAL A 73 10.15 -1.81 1.54
CA VAL A 73 11.31 -2.39 2.24
C VAL A 73 12.53 -2.48 1.33
N VAL A 74 12.34 -2.82 0.06
CA VAL A 74 13.42 -2.85 -0.94
C VAL A 74 13.91 -1.43 -1.25
N ALA A 75 13.01 -0.49 -1.51
CA ALA A 75 13.35 0.90 -1.81
C ALA A 75 14.06 1.58 -0.63
N LYS A 76 13.69 1.26 0.61
CA LYS A 76 14.35 1.79 1.83
C LYS A 76 15.83 1.40 1.92
N LYS A 77 16.23 0.29 1.32
CA LYS A 77 17.63 -0.19 1.30
C LYS A 77 18.45 0.45 0.18
N ARG A 78 17.82 1.27 -0.66
CA ARG A 78 18.47 1.99 -1.74
C ARG A 78 18.65 3.45 -1.33
N GLU A 79 19.76 4.04 -1.76
CA GLU A 79 20.07 5.46 -1.49
C GLU A 79 19.48 6.40 -2.55
N ASP A 80 19.15 5.88 -3.74
CA ASP A 80 18.74 6.67 -4.90
C ASP A 80 17.22 6.89 -5.01
N ILE A 81 16.42 6.25 -4.15
CA ILE A 81 14.96 6.28 -4.21
C ILE A 81 14.36 6.58 -2.84
N ASN A 82 13.44 7.56 -2.78
CA ASN A 82 12.61 7.75 -1.60
C ASN A 82 11.50 6.67 -1.56
N PRO A 83 11.48 5.78 -0.54
CA PRO A 83 10.56 4.64 -0.51
C PRO A 83 9.08 5.05 -0.42
N PHE A 84 8.78 6.14 0.29
CA PHE A 84 7.41 6.63 0.42
C PHE A 84 6.86 7.09 -0.91
N TRP A 85 7.56 8.01 -1.60
CA TRP A 85 7.10 8.53 -2.88
C TRP A 85 7.04 7.48 -3.97
N PHE A 86 7.96 6.51 -3.94
CA PHE A 86 7.94 5.41 -4.91
C PHE A 86 6.71 4.52 -4.76
N VAL A 87 6.34 4.18 -3.53
CA VAL A 87 5.13 3.39 -3.27
C VAL A 87 3.86 4.20 -3.53
N VAL A 88 3.81 5.47 -3.14
CA VAL A 88 2.68 6.37 -3.47
C VAL A 88 2.44 6.38 -4.98
N PHE A 89 3.49 6.49 -5.80
CA PHE A 89 3.36 6.49 -7.25
C PHE A 89 2.79 5.16 -7.79
N ILE A 90 3.30 4.03 -7.32
CA ILE A 90 2.80 2.71 -7.73
C ILE A 90 1.35 2.51 -7.29
N HIS A 91 1.01 2.94 -6.08
CA HIS A 91 -0.33 2.85 -5.52
C HIS A 91 -1.31 3.77 -6.28
N PHE A 92 -0.89 4.99 -6.61
CA PHE A 92 -1.61 5.88 -7.53
C PHE A 92 -1.90 5.20 -8.86
N LEU A 93 -0.91 4.57 -9.50
CA LEU A 93 -1.11 3.88 -10.78
C LEU A 93 -2.10 2.71 -10.66
N ASN A 94 -2.00 1.92 -9.59
CA ASN A 94 -2.95 0.84 -9.32
C ASN A 94 -4.38 1.37 -9.18
N ASN A 95 -4.59 2.43 -8.40
CA ASN A 95 -5.92 3.01 -8.20
C ASN A 95 -6.43 3.73 -9.44
N LEU A 96 -5.55 4.33 -10.24
CA LEU A 96 -5.92 4.91 -11.53
C LEU A 96 -6.44 3.83 -12.47
N ILE A 97 -5.76 2.68 -12.57
CA ILE A 97 -6.23 1.55 -13.37
C ILE A 97 -7.59 1.09 -12.86
N ALA A 98 -7.74 0.83 -11.56
CA ALA A 98 -9.02 0.40 -10.99
C ALA A 98 -10.15 1.41 -11.26
N PHE A 99 -9.89 2.70 -11.10
CA PHE A 99 -10.86 3.77 -11.39
C PHE A 99 -11.27 3.80 -12.86
N VAL A 100 -10.33 3.64 -13.79
CA VAL A 100 -10.63 3.59 -15.23
C VAL A 100 -11.57 2.42 -15.54
N PHE A 101 -11.31 1.23 -15.02
CA PHE A 101 -12.16 0.07 -15.29
C PHE A 101 -13.54 0.16 -14.62
N ASN A 102 -13.59 0.55 -13.35
CA ASN A 102 -14.82 0.45 -12.54
C ASN A 102 -15.73 1.69 -12.65
N ASP A 103 -15.15 2.88 -12.81
CA ASP A 103 -15.88 4.16 -12.76
C ASP A 103 -16.02 4.83 -14.13
N LEU A 104 -14.98 4.76 -14.98
CA LEU A 104 -15.05 5.35 -16.33
C LEU A 104 -15.66 4.39 -17.36
N LEU A 105 -15.12 3.18 -17.46
CA LEU A 105 -15.56 2.18 -18.42
C LEU A 105 -16.74 1.33 -17.91
N LYS A 106 -16.98 1.35 -16.60
CA LYS A 106 -18.07 0.62 -15.93
C LYS A 106 -18.07 -0.89 -16.21
N PHE A 107 -16.89 -1.51 -16.27
CA PHE A 107 -16.77 -2.95 -16.11
C PHE A 107 -17.17 -3.27 -14.66
N ARG A 108 -18.44 -3.58 -14.44
CA ARG A 108 -19.01 -3.97 -13.14
C ARG A 108 -19.61 -5.36 -13.27
#